data_AF-A0A7S0T8X6-F1
#
_entry.id   AF-A0A7S0T8X6-F1
#
_cell.length_a   1.000
_cell.length_b   1.000
_cell.length_c   1.000
_cell.angle_alpha   90.00
_cell.angle_beta   90.00
_cell.angle_gamma   90.00
#
_symmetry.space_group_name_H-M   'P 1'
#
loop_
_entity.id
_entity.type
_entity.pdbx_description
1 polymer ?
#
loop_
_entity_poly.entity_id
_entity_poly.type
_entity_poly.pdbx_seq_one_letter_code
_entity_poly.pdbx_strand_id
1 'polypeptide(L)'
;QTLEVGRDELRLFTTAPQSSDVGMLSDGSYDPSTGLKHGIQVEIHADRYLNDDNDSEEPVLKTLSNPIVALSIDVTSPESLPKADAMTPHRAQFVATDSGDADGILFWWELDLFKNLTYSTEPGSEFQDHWHQCLYVLPSSSKIDDDIQVKEDQEYTLLATHTDSRVHFSVTKETSEESQPKDSKKPKPTIPEQGPPVAGPFRCWQLNDVSRSAKLRDGIRHALEHLSATSSCVNVLDISDFSLCAMIASLEGAKR
;
A
#
# COMPACT_ATOMS: atom_id res chain seq x y z
N GLN A 1 -32.44 -8.78 7.35
CA GLN A 1 -31.19 -9.08 8.06
C GLN A 1 -30.18 -8.05 7.59
N THR A 2 -29.94 -7.07 8.44
CA THR A 2 -29.01 -5.97 8.17
C THR A 2 -27.60 -6.51 8.39
N LEU A 3 -26.76 -6.44 7.35
CA LEU A 3 -25.33 -6.69 7.51
C LEU A 3 -24.76 -5.51 8.31
N GLU A 4 -24.45 -5.73 9.59
CA GLU A 4 -23.49 -4.90 10.28
C GLU A 4 -22.12 -5.23 9.70
N VAL A 5 -21.62 -4.35 8.83
CA VAL A 5 -20.21 -4.34 8.44
C VAL A 5 -19.51 -3.41 9.41
N GLY A 6 -19.16 -3.97 10.57
CA GLY A 6 -18.16 -3.37 11.45
C GLY A 6 -16.79 -3.72 10.91
N ARG A 7 -16.00 -2.68 10.61
CA ARG A 7 -14.55 -2.61 10.80
C ARG A 7 -14.15 -1.17 10.48
N ASP A 8 -13.94 -0.42 11.56
CA ASP A 8 -13.22 0.83 11.54
C ASP A 8 -11.80 0.59 11.02
N GLU A 9 -11.32 1.55 10.23
CA GLU A 9 -9.93 1.78 9.81
C GLU A 9 -9.29 0.87 8.75
N LEU A 10 -9.23 1.41 7.52
CA LEU A 10 -7.99 1.60 6.76
C LEU A 10 -8.26 2.69 5.69
N ARG A 11 -7.73 3.90 5.86
CA ARG A 11 -7.96 5.03 4.94
C ARG A 11 -6.68 5.34 4.15
N LEU A 12 -6.47 4.66 3.03
CA LEU A 12 -5.29 4.87 2.19
C LEU A 12 -5.50 6.01 1.17
N PHE A 13 -5.29 7.26 1.53
CA PHE A 13 -5.39 8.36 0.56
C PHE A 13 -4.18 8.41 -0.38
N THR A 14 -4.42 8.59 -1.66
CA THR A 14 -3.43 9.18 -2.58
C THR A 14 -4.13 10.23 -3.43
N THR A 15 -3.55 11.42 -3.54
CA THR A 15 -3.94 12.41 -4.55
C THR A 15 -2.81 12.49 -5.55
N ALA A 16 -2.99 11.91 -6.73
CA ALA A 16 -2.18 12.26 -7.89
C ALA A 16 -3.02 13.15 -8.82
N PRO A 17 -2.48 14.25 -9.36
CA PRO A 17 -3.13 15.00 -10.42
C PRO A 17 -3.28 14.10 -11.66
N GLN A 18 -4.41 14.24 -12.34
CA GLN A 18 -4.66 13.62 -13.64
C GLN A 18 -3.70 14.21 -14.68
N SER A 19 -2.52 13.61 -14.86
CA SER A 19 -1.75 13.76 -16.09
C SER A 19 -1.58 12.38 -16.72
N SER A 20 -2.14 12.22 -17.91
CA SER A 20 -2.25 10.97 -18.66
C SER A 20 -0.92 10.41 -19.21
N ASP A 21 0.24 10.89 -18.77
CA ASP A 21 1.53 10.57 -19.41
C ASP A 21 2.71 10.32 -18.46
N VAL A 22 2.48 10.18 -17.14
CA VAL A 22 3.54 9.74 -16.22
C VAL A 22 3.39 8.24 -15.99
N GLY A 23 4.35 7.47 -16.51
CA GLY A 23 4.38 6.02 -16.41
C GLY A 23 4.24 5.56 -14.97
N MET A 24 3.03 5.13 -14.60
CA MET A 24 2.79 4.44 -13.34
C MET A 24 3.77 3.26 -13.25
N LEU A 25 4.57 3.25 -12.18
CA LEU A 25 5.46 2.15 -11.85
C LEU A 25 4.65 0.83 -11.92
N SER A 26 5.03 0.00 -12.88
CA SER A 26 4.40 -1.25 -13.32
C SER A 26 3.60 -2.00 -12.25
N ASP A 27 2.27 -1.98 -12.43
CA ASP A 27 1.17 -2.96 -12.16
C ASP A 27 1.43 -4.25 -11.36
N GLY A 28 2.43 -4.33 -10.49
CA GLY A 28 2.80 -5.58 -9.82
C GLY A 28 3.34 -6.65 -10.79
N SER A 29 3.88 -6.28 -11.94
CA SER A 29 4.41 -7.23 -12.93
C SER A 29 5.45 -8.18 -12.35
N TYR A 30 5.04 -9.45 -12.21
CA TYR A 30 5.79 -10.67 -12.47
C TYR A 30 7.28 -10.49 -12.80
N ASP A 31 8.18 -11.00 -11.95
CA ASP A 31 9.57 -11.23 -12.33
C ASP A 31 9.65 -12.52 -13.18
N PRO A 32 9.93 -12.42 -14.49
CA PRO A 32 9.99 -13.57 -15.37
C PRO A 32 11.16 -14.52 -15.08
N SER A 33 12.16 -14.08 -14.32
CA SER A 33 13.32 -14.89 -13.96
C SER A 33 13.09 -15.75 -12.72
N THR A 34 12.27 -15.27 -11.77
CA THR A 34 12.01 -15.98 -10.50
C THR A 34 10.61 -16.57 -10.38
N GLY A 35 9.65 -16.14 -11.21
CA GLY A 35 8.26 -16.55 -11.12
C GLY A 35 7.55 -16.07 -9.85
N LEU A 36 8.18 -15.16 -9.09
CA LEU A 36 7.62 -14.57 -7.90
C LEU A 36 6.83 -13.31 -8.27
N LYS A 37 5.68 -13.12 -7.63
CA LYS A 37 4.93 -11.84 -7.64
C LYS A 37 5.39 -11.04 -6.42
N HIS A 38 5.14 -9.74 -6.36
CA HIS A 38 5.77 -8.89 -5.34
C HIS A 38 4.72 -7.99 -4.68
N GLY A 39 5.02 -7.47 -3.48
CA GLY A 39 4.17 -6.48 -2.82
C GLY A 39 3.99 -5.24 -3.69
N ILE A 40 2.88 -4.54 -3.45
CA ILE A 40 2.50 -3.37 -4.24
C ILE A 40 3.25 -2.17 -3.65
N GLN A 41 3.99 -1.45 -4.50
CA GLN A 41 4.58 -0.17 -4.13
C GLN A 41 3.64 0.95 -4.59
N VAL A 42 3.35 1.86 -3.67
CA VAL A 42 2.48 3.01 -3.89
C VAL A 42 3.28 4.26 -3.58
N GLU A 43 3.40 5.14 -4.57
CA GLU A 43 3.99 6.46 -4.40
C GLU A 43 3.09 7.33 -3.52
N ILE A 44 3.67 7.97 -2.50
CA ILE A 44 2.93 8.78 -1.52
C ILE A 44 3.73 10.01 -1.07
N HIS A 45 3.00 11.09 -0.78
CA HIS A 45 3.51 12.21 0.02
C HIS A 45 3.20 11.95 1.49
N ALA A 46 4.11 11.29 2.19
CA ALA A 46 3.84 10.74 3.53
C ALA A 46 3.42 11.81 4.56
N ASP A 47 3.95 13.03 4.43
CA ASP A 47 3.67 14.15 5.35
C ASP A 47 2.18 14.46 5.50
N ARG A 48 1.42 14.31 4.41
CA ARG A 48 -0.02 14.54 4.42
C ARG A 48 -0.80 13.53 5.26
N TYR A 49 -0.17 12.41 5.60
CA TYR A 49 -0.81 11.29 6.29
C TYR A 49 -0.21 11.02 7.67
N LEU A 50 1.01 11.51 7.91
CA LEU A 50 1.68 11.45 9.21
C LEU A 50 1.37 12.66 10.09
N ASN A 51 1.08 13.84 9.50
CA ASN A 51 0.81 15.05 10.27
C ASN A 51 -0.65 15.15 10.74
N ASP A 52 -0.80 15.54 12.00
CA ASP A 52 -2.07 15.76 12.72
C ASP A 52 -2.70 17.16 12.44
N ASP A 53 -2.30 17.82 11.33
CA ASP A 53 -2.66 19.22 11.04
C ASP A 53 -4.14 19.43 10.68
N ASN A 54 -4.96 18.39 10.71
CA ASN A 54 -6.41 18.53 10.68
C ASN A 54 -6.92 18.54 12.12
N ASP A 55 -7.59 19.63 12.54
CA ASP A 55 -8.25 19.83 13.85
C ASP A 55 -9.30 18.74 14.24
N SER A 56 -9.32 17.59 13.59
CA SER A 56 -10.19 16.45 13.87
C SER A 56 -9.56 15.13 13.39
N GLU A 57 -9.44 14.19 14.34
CA GLU A 57 -9.15 12.75 14.20
C GLU A 57 -7.68 12.37 13.91
N GLU A 58 -7.26 11.29 14.58
CA GLU A 58 -5.92 10.69 14.62
C GLU A 58 -5.23 10.63 13.24
N PRO A 59 -3.88 10.65 13.20
CA PRO A 59 -3.13 10.56 11.96
C PRO A 59 -3.53 9.33 11.15
N VAL A 60 -3.69 9.52 9.83
CA VAL A 60 -4.12 8.47 8.91
C VAL A 60 -3.14 7.29 8.90
N LEU A 61 -1.84 7.58 9.01
CA LEU A 61 -0.80 6.57 9.16
C LEU A 61 -0.28 6.58 10.58
N LYS A 62 -0.46 5.45 11.26
CA LYS A 62 0.14 5.18 12.56
C LYS A 62 1.52 4.53 12.38
N THR A 63 2.56 5.12 12.95
CA THR A 63 3.90 4.52 12.95
C THR A 63 4.01 3.45 14.05
N LEU A 64 4.59 2.30 13.69
CA LEU A 64 4.72 1.16 14.62
C LEU A 64 6.18 0.92 15.05
N SER A 65 7.13 1.67 14.48
CA SER A 65 8.54 1.65 14.86
C SER A 65 9.22 2.98 14.53
N ASN A 66 10.40 3.19 15.11
CA ASN A 66 11.32 4.20 14.61
C ASN A 66 11.83 3.84 13.21
N PRO A 67 12.37 4.81 12.43
CA PRO A 67 13.04 4.54 11.17
C PRO A 67 14.21 3.56 11.33
N ILE A 68 14.37 2.65 10.37
CA ILE A 68 15.41 1.61 10.37
C ILE A 68 16.13 1.63 9.02
N VAL A 69 17.46 1.47 9.03
CA VAL A 69 18.24 1.34 7.81
C VAL A 69 17.99 -0.03 7.18
N ALA A 70 17.11 -0.06 6.17
CA ALA A 70 16.72 -1.30 5.52
C ALA A 70 17.74 -1.77 4.47
N LEU A 71 18.40 -0.86 3.77
CA LEU A 71 19.46 -1.12 2.79
C LEU A 71 20.49 0.02 2.84
N SER A 72 21.74 -0.30 2.53
CA SER A 72 22.82 0.68 2.39
C SER A 72 23.66 0.32 1.18
N ILE A 73 23.82 1.24 0.23
CA ILE A 73 24.55 1.03 -1.01
C ILE A 73 25.72 2.01 -1.06
N ASP A 74 26.94 1.47 -1.06
CA ASP A 74 28.13 2.28 -1.35
C ASP A 74 28.30 2.39 -2.87
N VAL A 75 28.11 3.61 -3.38
CA VAL A 75 28.27 3.95 -4.80
C VAL A 75 29.67 4.42 -5.16
N THR A 76 30.56 4.56 -4.17
CA THR A 76 31.95 5.01 -4.38
C THR A 76 32.87 3.87 -4.80
N SER A 77 32.50 2.62 -4.51
CA SER A 77 33.28 1.43 -4.83
C SER A 77 32.49 0.53 -5.81
N PRO A 78 32.92 0.37 -7.08
CA PRO A 78 32.20 -0.46 -8.04
C PRO A 78 31.94 -1.91 -7.57
N GLU A 79 32.81 -2.44 -6.73
CA GLU A 79 32.72 -3.77 -6.13
C GLU A 79 31.66 -3.90 -5.02
N SER A 80 31.23 -2.78 -4.41
CA SER A 80 30.15 -2.75 -3.41
C SER A 80 28.78 -2.57 -4.02
N LEU A 81 28.71 -2.27 -5.32
CA LEU A 81 27.44 -2.19 -6.02
C LEU A 81 26.75 -3.56 -6.01
N PRO A 82 25.45 -3.61 -5.67
CA PRO A 82 24.72 -4.87 -5.68
C PRO A 82 24.73 -5.49 -7.07
N LYS A 83 25.06 -6.78 -7.15
CA LYS A 83 24.97 -7.53 -8.41
C LYS A 83 23.50 -7.80 -8.72
N ALA A 84 23.15 -7.78 -10.01
CA ALA A 84 21.77 -8.01 -10.46
C ALA A 84 21.19 -9.38 -10.01
N ASP A 85 22.05 -10.37 -9.74
CA ASP A 85 21.69 -11.71 -9.28
C ASP A 85 21.86 -11.94 -7.77
N ALA A 86 22.42 -10.96 -7.04
CA ALA A 86 22.65 -11.06 -5.60
C ALA A 86 21.38 -10.71 -4.81
N MET A 87 20.48 -11.68 -4.68
CA MET A 87 19.26 -11.55 -3.87
C MET A 87 19.48 -11.79 -2.36
N THR A 88 20.67 -11.54 -1.82
CA THR A 88 20.91 -11.80 -0.39
C THR A 88 20.07 -10.83 0.45
N PRO A 89 19.12 -11.33 1.26
CA PRO A 89 18.29 -10.45 2.08
C PRO A 89 19.14 -9.73 3.12
N HIS A 90 19.00 -8.40 3.19
CA HIS A 90 19.47 -7.63 4.32
C HIS A 90 18.48 -7.81 5.48
N ARG A 91 19.02 -8.09 6.68
CA ARG A 91 18.23 -8.32 7.90
C ARG A 91 18.45 -7.17 8.85
N ALA A 92 17.40 -6.46 9.22
CA ALA A 92 17.44 -5.41 10.21
C ALA A 92 16.50 -5.77 11.37
N GLN A 93 17.02 -5.76 12.59
CA GLN A 93 16.21 -5.92 13.80
C GLN A 93 15.65 -4.57 14.23
N PHE A 94 14.43 -4.58 14.75
CA PHE A 94 13.80 -3.40 15.30
C PHE A 94 12.87 -3.75 16.46
N VAL A 95 12.70 -2.80 17.37
CA VAL A 95 11.72 -2.88 18.45
C VAL A 95 10.53 -2.03 18.05
N ALA A 96 9.33 -2.61 18.13
CA ALA A 96 8.10 -1.88 17.86
C ALA A 96 7.85 -0.84 18.95
N THR A 97 7.55 0.40 18.55
CA THR A 97 7.27 1.51 19.45
C THR A 97 5.79 1.62 19.80
N ASP A 98 4.93 0.88 19.09
CA ASP A 98 3.50 0.83 19.32
C ASP A 98 2.96 -0.54 18.87
N SER A 99 1.75 -0.88 19.29
CA SER A 99 1.02 -2.07 18.88
C SER A 99 0.03 -1.76 17.75
N GLY A 100 -0.12 -2.70 16.82
CA GLY A 100 -1.07 -2.57 15.71
C GLY A 100 -0.87 -3.62 14.63
N ASP A 101 -1.68 -3.53 13.57
CA ASP A 101 -1.52 -4.33 12.36
C ASP A 101 -0.53 -3.63 11.42
N ALA A 102 0.49 -4.34 10.96
CA ALA A 102 1.46 -3.81 10.02
C ALA A 102 0.96 -3.98 8.58
N ASP A 103 0.23 -2.97 8.08
CA ASP A 103 -0.33 -2.96 6.72
C ASP A 103 0.71 -2.76 5.62
N GLY A 104 1.83 -2.09 5.96
CA GLY A 104 2.83 -1.73 4.98
C GLY A 104 4.10 -1.16 5.59
N ILE A 105 5.06 -0.88 4.73
CA ILE A 105 6.35 -0.28 5.07
C ILE A 105 6.50 1.00 4.27
N LEU A 106 6.47 2.12 4.97
CA LEU A 106 6.87 3.40 4.44
C LEU A 106 8.40 3.41 4.31
N PHE A 107 8.92 3.72 3.12
CA PHE A 107 10.34 3.85 2.90
C PHE A 107 10.66 5.07 2.04
N TRP A 108 11.85 5.59 2.28
CA TRP A 108 12.49 6.69 1.57
C TRP A 108 13.98 6.35 1.46
N TRP A 109 14.76 7.26 0.90
CA TRP A 109 16.20 7.10 0.80
C TRP A 109 16.91 8.42 1.13
N GLU A 110 18.19 8.26 1.47
CA GLU A 110 19.12 9.35 1.67
C GLU A 110 20.37 9.10 0.83
N LEU A 111 20.98 10.17 0.35
CA LEU A 111 22.22 10.14 -0.41
C LEU A 111 23.23 11.06 0.26
N ASP A 112 24.31 10.45 0.77
CA ASP A 112 25.49 11.19 1.20
C ASP A 112 26.23 11.70 -0.04
N LEU A 113 26.25 13.03 -0.20
CA LEU A 113 26.84 13.67 -1.37
C LEU A 113 28.32 13.94 -1.15
N PHE A 114 28.67 14.64 -0.07
CA PHE A 114 30.03 15.02 0.34
C PHE A 114 30.01 15.92 1.59
N LYS A 115 31.00 15.82 2.49
CA LYS A 115 31.22 16.76 3.62
C LYS A 115 29.97 17.02 4.49
N ASN A 116 29.40 15.96 5.05
CA ASN A 116 28.21 16.02 5.90
C ASN A 116 26.98 16.63 5.20
N LEU A 117 26.94 16.60 3.87
CA LEU A 117 25.78 16.99 3.08
C LEU A 117 25.01 15.73 2.70
N THR A 118 23.84 15.57 3.29
CA THR A 118 22.91 14.49 2.97
C THR A 118 21.73 15.09 2.23
N TYR A 119 21.40 14.51 1.08
CA TYR A 119 20.12 14.73 0.43
C TYR A 119 19.14 13.66 0.93
N SER A 120 17.99 14.07 1.44
CA SER A 120 17.01 13.15 2.04
C SER A 120 15.65 13.32 1.38
N THR A 121 14.94 12.19 1.26
CA THR A 121 13.52 12.14 0.89
C THR A 121 12.66 11.71 2.08
N GLU A 122 13.17 11.86 3.30
CA GLU A 122 12.41 11.58 4.53
C GLU A 122 11.12 12.42 4.58
N PRO A 123 10.02 11.88 5.15
CA PRO A 123 8.87 12.70 5.50
C PRO A 123 9.27 13.94 6.32
N GLY A 124 8.79 15.11 5.94
CA GLY A 124 9.09 16.40 6.55
C GLY A 124 10.27 17.14 5.92
N SER A 125 10.95 16.54 4.93
CA SER A 125 11.94 17.21 4.09
C SER A 125 11.32 18.24 3.13
N GLU A 126 12.16 19.05 2.48
CA GLU A 126 11.68 20.02 1.49
C GLU A 126 10.90 19.33 0.35
N PHE A 127 9.76 19.90 -0.04
CA PHE A 127 8.91 19.35 -1.09
C PHE A 127 9.66 19.16 -2.41
N GLN A 128 9.50 17.98 -3.01
CA GLN A 128 10.01 17.62 -4.34
C GLN A 128 8.90 16.94 -5.13
N ASP A 129 8.83 17.21 -6.44
CA ASP A 129 7.80 16.63 -7.33
C ASP A 129 8.26 15.35 -8.07
N HIS A 130 9.57 15.09 -8.08
CA HIS A 130 10.18 14.01 -8.85
C HIS A 130 10.73 12.88 -7.98
N TRP A 131 10.77 13.08 -6.66
CA TRP A 131 11.13 12.06 -5.68
C TRP A 131 10.12 12.11 -4.55
N HIS A 132 9.49 10.98 -4.33
CA HIS A 132 8.47 10.81 -3.29
C HIS A 132 8.84 9.63 -2.40
N GLN A 133 8.17 9.54 -1.25
CA GLN A 133 8.22 8.35 -0.44
C GLN A 133 7.39 7.25 -1.09
N CYS A 134 7.67 6.02 -0.69
CA CYS A 134 6.97 4.86 -1.19
C CYS A 134 6.40 4.06 -0.03
N LEU A 135 5.14 3.65 -0.17
CA LEU A 135 4.52 2.66 0.71
C LEU A 135 4.57 1.30 0.03
N TYR A 136 5.27 0.36 0.65
CA TYR A 136 5.21 -1.05 0.29
C TYR A 136 4.06 -1.71 1.07
N VAL A 137 2.97 -2.05 0.39
CA VAL A 137 1.83 -2.73 1.02
C VAL A 137 2.19 -4.20 1.23
N LEU A 138 2.12 -4.65 2.49
CA LEU A 138 2.44 -6.02 2.86
C LEU A 138 1.34 -6.98 2.34
N PRO A 139 1.71 -8.20 1.91
CA PRO A 139 0.72 -9.21 1.57
C PRO A 139 -0.18 -9.51 2.76
N SER A 140 -1.48 -9.31 2.62
CA SER A 140 -2.42 -10.00 3.49
C SER A 140 -2.33 -11.48 3.15
N SER A 141 -1.92 -12.27 4.13
CA SER A 141 -1.88 -13.72 4.03
C SER A 141 -3.25 -14.29 3.66
N SER A 142 -3.29 -15.39 2.89
CA SER A 142 -4.54 -16.06 2.52
C SER A 142 -5.33 -16.67 3.68
N LYS A 143 -4.82 -16.57 4.91
CA LYS A 143 -5.53 -16.95 6.13
C LYS A 143 -5.97 -15.67 6.84
N ILE A 144 -7.23 -15.65 7.23
CA ILE A 144 -7.94 -14.51 7.86
C ILE A 144 -7.27 -14.04 9.18
N ASP A 145 -6.31 -14.79 9.73
CA ASP A 145 -5.65 -14.55 11.02
C ASP A 145 -4.12 -14.33 10.93
N ASP A 146 -3.54 -14.20 9.73
CA ASP A 146 -2.08 -14.07 9.54
C ASP A 146 -1.68 -12.60 9.17
N ASP A 147 -2.50 -11.60 9.51
CA ASP A 147 -2.09 -10.18 9.49
C ASP A 147 -0.91 -9.98 10.46
N ILE A 148 0.09 -9.18 10.06
CA ILE A 148 1.32 -9.02 10.83
C ILE A 148 1.04 -8.09 12.01
N GLN A 149 0.60 -8.67 13.14
CA GLN A 149 0.39 -7.92 14.36
C GLN A 149 1.71 -7.67 15.09
N VAL A 150 2.08 -6.40 15.22
CA VAL A 150 3.21 -5.97 16.04
C VAL A 150 2.73 -5.54 17.43
N LYS A 151 3.57 -5.77 18.43
CA LYS A 151 3.32 -5.42 19.82
C LYS A 151 4.44 -4.52 20.31
N GLU A 152 4.06 -3.43 20.95
CA GLU A 152 4.97 -2.49 21.61
C GLU A 152 6.00 -3.24 22.48
N ASP A 153 7.23 -2.75 22.46
CA ASP A 153 8.39 -3.30 23.16
C ASP A 153 8.80 -4.73 22.75
N GLN A 154 8.23 -5.27 21.66
CA GLN A 154 8.68 -6.55 21.10
C GLN A 154 9.64 -6.33 19.92
N GLU A 155 10.61 -7.23 19.83
CA GLU A 155 11.59 -7.25 18.74
C GLU A 155 11.06 -8.03 17.53
N TYR A 156 11.30 -7.47 16.35
CA TYR A 156 10.94 -8.01 15.06
C TYR A 156 12.13 -7.91 14.11
N THR A 157 12.10 -8.69 13.03
CA THR A 157 13.09 -8.65 11.96
C THR A 157 12.43 -8.17 10.67
N LEU A 158 12.97 -7.09 10.11
CA LEU A 158 12.70 -6.63 8.76
C LEU A 158 13.68 -7.31 7.80
N LEU A 159 13.15 -8.02 6.81
CA LEU A 159 13.93 -8.56 5.68
C LEU A 159 13.73 -7.64 4.49
N ALA A 160 14.81 -7.01 4.02
CA ALA A 160 14.84 -6.21 2.81
C ALA A 160 15.61 -6.94 1.72
N THR A 161 15.02 -7.05 0.53
CA THR A 161 15.66 -7.62 -0.66
C THR A 161 15.44 -6.66 -1.82
N HIS A 162 16.25 -6.76 -2.86
CA HIS A 162 16.04 -5.95 -4.05
C HIS A 162 16.39 -6.73 -5.31
N THR A 163 15.89 -6.25 -6.44
CA THR A 163 16.31 -6.60 -7.80
C THR A 163 17.10 -5.42 -8.38
N ASP A 164 17.30 -5.40 -9.70
CA ASP A 164 17.83 -4.27 -10.44
C ASP A 164 16.89 -3.04 -10.46
N SER A 165 15.61 -3.25 -10.17
CA SER A 165 14.54 -2.28 -10.43
C SER A 165 13.54 -2.13 -9.29
N ARG A 166 13.61 -2.98 -8.25
CA ARG A 166 12.63 -2.99 -7.16
C ARG A 166 13.25 -3.34 -5.82
N VAL A 167 12.63 -2.85 -4.75
CA VAL A 167 12.88 -3.26 -3.37
C VAL A 167 11.67 -4.04 -2.85
N HIS A 168 11.91 -5.05 -2.02
CA HIS A 168 10.89 -5.87 -1.40
C HIS A 168 11.17 -6.04 0.08
N PHE A 169 10.08 -6.12 0.84
CA PHE A 169 10.15 -6.23 2.28
C PHE A 169 9.27 -7.35 2.80
N SER A 170 9.66 -7.91 3.94
CA SER A 170 8.80 -8.74 4.79
C SER A 170 9.19 -8.58 6.25
N VAL A 171 8.23 -8.72 7.15
CA VAL A 171 8.45 -8.63 8.60
C VAL A 171 8.22 -10.00 9.22
N THR A 172 9.10 -10.42 10.13
CA THR A 172 8.97 -11.67 10.87
C THR A 172 9.25 -11.45 12.36
N LYS A 173 8.56 -12.23 13.19
CA LYS A 173 8.85 -12.34 14.63
C LYS A 173 9.81 -13.51 14.84
N GLU A 174 11.09 -13.32 14.55
CA GLU A 174 12.12 -14.32 14.82
C GLU A 174 12.75 -14.06 16.21
N THR A 175 12.27 -14.77 17.24
CA THR A 175 13.03 -14.93 18.49
C THR A 175 14.23 -15.83 18.22
N SER A 176 15.43 -15.25 18.27
CA SER A 176 16.70 -15.95 18.13
C SER A 176 16.80 -17.11 19.12
N GLU A 177 16.68 -18.37 18.64
CA GLU A 177 17.54 -19.52 19.02
C GLU A 177 17.15 -20.89 18.42
N GLU A 178 15.99 -21.08 17.80
CA GLU A 178 15.66 -22.38 17.19
C GLU A 178 15.58 -22.35 15.67
N SER A 179 16.53 -23.06 15.06
CA SER A 179 16.69 -23.35 13.63
C SER A 179 16.97 -22.14 12.74
N GLN A 180 18.21 -22.04 12.26
CA GLN A 180 18.48 -21.30 11.02
C GLN A 180 17.43 -21.72 9.99
N PRO A 181 16.52 -20.83 9.56
CA PRO A 181 15.71 -21.14 8.41
C PRO A 181 16.70 -21.26 7.27
N LYS A 182 16.78 -22.43 6.62
CA LYS A 182 17.48 -22.56 5.35
C LYS A 182 17.16 -21.30 4.54
N ASP A 183 18.18 -20.54 4.13
CA ASP A 183 18.14 -19.28 3.34
C ASP A 183 17.33 -19.37 2.02
N SER A 184 16.65 -20.48 1.80
CA SER A 184 15.78 -20.84 0.69
C SER A 184 14.39 -20.18 0.65
N LYS A 185 13.90 -19.53 1.72
CA LYS A 185 12.56 -18.91 1.67
C LYS A 185 12.66 -17.49 1.13
N LYS A 186 12.79 -17.41 -0.20
CA LYS A 186 12.58 -16.17 -0.97
C LYS A 186 11.25 -15.52 -0.53
N PRO A 187 11.16 -14.18 -0.48
CA PRO A 187 9.91 -13.48 -0.21
C PRO A 187 8.79 -14.05 -1.07
N LYS A 188 7.67 -14.41 -0.44
CA LYS A 188 6.58 -15.07 -1.14
C LYS A 188 5.75 -14.06 -1.94
N PRO A 189 5.21 -14.49 -3.10
CA PRO A 189 4.40 -13.64 -3.95
C PRO A 189 3.09 -13.15 -3.37
N THR A 190 2.82 -11.87 -3.63
CA THR A 190 1.70 -11.10 -3.05
C THR A 190 0.49 -10.93 -3.98
N ILE A 191 0.62 -11.26 -5.27
CA ILE A 191 -0.46 -11.03 -6.25
C ILE A 191 -1.13 -12.37 -6.55
N PRO A 192 -2.47 -12.44 -6.70
CA PRO A 192 -3.15 -13.67 -7.12
C PRO A 192 -2.55 -14.21 -8.41
N GLU A 193 -2.44 -15.53 -8.60
CA GLU A 193 -1.94 -16.17 -9.84
C GLU A 193 -2.64 -15.66 -11.12
N GLN A 194 -3.82 -15.05 -10.97
CA GLN A 194 -4.70 -14.58 -12.03
C GLN A 194 -4.38 -13.13 -12.46
N GLY A 195 -3.61 -13.00 -13.54
CA GLY A 195 -3.52 -11.79 -14.36
C GLY A 195 -2.92 -10.53 -13.72
N PRO A 196 -2.71 -9.46 -14.51
CA PRO A 196 -2.38 -8.14 -13.98
C PRO A 196 -3.54 -7.60 -13.15
N PRO A 197 -3.27 -6.76 -12.12
CA PRO A 197 -4.30 -6.14 -11.33
C PRO A 197 -5.20 -5.29 -12.23
N VAL A 198 -6.50 -5.49 -12.06
CA VAL A 198 -7.55 -4.87 -12.88
C VAL A 198 -7.71 -3.38 -12.59
N ALA A 199 -7.21 -2.91 -11.44
CA ALA A 199 -7.28 -1.54 -10.97
C ALA A 199 -5.97 -1.12 -10.29
N GLY A 200 -5.51 0.11 -10.57
CA GLY A 200 -4.35 0.69 -9.88
C GLY A 200 -4.69 1.15 -8.45
N PRO A 201 -3.67 1.46 -7.62
CA PRO A 201 -3.85 1.80 -6.20
C PRO A 201 -4.87 2.92 -5.95
N PHE A 202 -4.81 4.00 -6.73
CA PHE A 202 -5.76 5.11 -6.62
C PHE A 202 -7.21 4.67 -6.90
N ARG A 203 -7.41 3.78 -7.87
CA ARG A 203 -8.75 3.25 -8.15
C ARG A 203 -9.23 2.34 -7.03
N CYS A 204 -8.36 1.49 -6.49
CA CYS A 204 -8.68 0.69 -5.31
C CYS A 204 -9.09 1.57 -4.12
N TRP A 205 -8.38 2.67 -3.88
CA TRP A 205 -8.78 3.66 -2.87
C TRP A 205 -10.17 4.24 -3.13
N GLN A 206 -10.45 4.71 -4.34
CA GLN A 206 -11.77 5.26 -4.69
C GLN A 206 -12.93 4.28 -4.50
N LEU A 207 -12.65 2.98 -4.67
CA LEU A 207 -13.64 1.91 -4.46
C LEU A 207 -13.83 1.58 -2.98
N ASN A 208 -12.80 1.76 -2.16
CA ASN A 208 -12.84 1.55 -0.70
C ASN A 208 -13.27 2.81 0.09
N ASP A 209 -13.36 3.97 -0.55
CA ASP A 209 -13.87 5.19 0.09
C ASP A 209 -15.38 5.07 0.39
N VAL A 210 -15.68 4.79 1.66
CA VAL A 210 -17.04 4.62 2.18
C VAL A 210 -17.84 5.92 2.08
N SER A 211 -17.21 7.07 2.29
CA SER A 211 -17.88 8.38 2.19
C SER A 211 -18.29 8.68 0.76
N ARG A 212 -17.38 8.43 -0.19
CA ARG A 212 -17.67 8.52 -1.62
C ARG A 212 -18.78 7.56 -2.04
N SER A 213 -18.70 6.32 -1.58
CA SER A 213 -19.72 5.29 -1.87
C SER A 213 -21.09 5.66 -1.29
N ALA A 214 -21.13 6.24 -0.09
CA ALA A 214 -22.36 6.73 0.52
C ALA A 214 -22.98 7.88 -0.29
N LYS A 215 -22.18 8.86 -0.72
CA LYS A 215 -22.65 9.96 -1.57
C LYS A 215 -23.22 9.47 -2.90
N LEU A 216 -22.56 8.50 -3.54
CA LEU A 216 -23.06 7.88 -4.77
C LEU A 216 -24.39 7.17 -4.53
N ARG A 217 -24.49 6.39 -3.44
CA ARG A 217 -25.72 5.72 -3.04
C ARG A 217 -26.87 6.69 -2.81
N ASP A 218 -26.64 7.77 -2.05
CA ASP A 218 -27.69 8.72 -1.72
C ASP A 218 -28.16 9.48 -2.98
N GLY A 219 -27.25 9.84 -3.88
CA GLY A 219 -27.59 10.43 -5.18
C GLY A 219 -28.40 9.49 -6.07
N ILE A 220 -28.00 8.21 -6.16
CA ILE A 220 -28.71 7.18 -6.92
C ILE A 220 -30.11 6.94 -6.35
N ARG A 221 -30.23 6.78 -5.03
CA ARG A 221 -31.52 6.61 -4.35
C ARG A 221 -32.46 7.78 -4.66
N HIS A 222 -31.98 9.00 -4.51
CA HIS A 222 -32.77 10.20 -4.77
C HIS A 222 -33.27 10.27 -6.22
N ALA A 223 -32.41 9.94 -7.19
CA ALA A 223 -32.79 9.88 -8.60
C ALA A 223 -33.86 8.81 -8.87
N LEU A 224 -33.71 7.61 -8.29
CA LEU A 224 -34.67 6.52 -8.45
C LEU A 224 -36.03 6.85 -7.84
N GLU A 225 -36.07 7.44 -6.65
CA GLU A 225 -37.31 7.89 -6.00
C GLU A 225 -38.05 8.92 -6.86
N HIS A 226 -37.33 9.91 -7.37
CA HIS A 226 -37.91 10.97 -8.20
C HIS A 226 -38.43 10.43 -9.55
N LEU A 227 -37.63 9.60 -10.23
CA LEU A 227 -38.03 9.03 -11.51
C LEU A 227 -39.18 8.03 -11.37
N SER A 228 -39.21 7.24 -10.31
CA SER A 228 -40.29 6.28 -10.04
C SER A 228 -41.64 6.96 -9.73
N ALA A 229 -41.61 8.21 -9.25
CA ALA A 229 -42.84 9.00 -9.06
C ALA A 229 -43.46 9.48 -10.39
N THR A 230 -42.64 9.57 -11.45
CA THR A 230 -43.07 10.09 -12.77
C THR A 230 -43.21 9.01 -13.84
N SER A 231 -42.51 7.88 -13.68
CA SER A 231 -42.43 6.81 -14.65
C SER A 231 -42.61 5.44 -14.00
N SER A 232 -43.43 4.58 -14.62
CA SER A 232 -43.68 3.22 -14.14
C SER A 232 -42.50 2.26 -14.37
N CYS A 233 -41.55 2.64 -15.23
CA CYS A 233 -40.34 1.90 -15.54
C CYS A 233 -39.14 2.85 -15.60
N VAL A 234 -38.10 2.54 -14.83
CA VAL A 234 -36.84 3.29 -14.79
C VAL A 234 -35.73 2.37 -15.22
N ASN A 235 -35.14 2.64 -16.39
CA ASN A 235 -33.98 1.91 -16.88
C ASN A 235 -32.71 2.61 -16.39
N VAL A 236 -31.77 1.85 -15.83
CA VAL A 236 -30.49 2.37 -15.35
C VAL A 236 -29.37 1.81 -16.23
N LEU A 237 -28.51 2.69 -16.74
CA LEU A 237 -27.31 2.34 -17.48
C LEU A 237 -26.10 2.94 -16.77
N ASP A 238 -25.18 2.09 -16.31
CA ASP A 238 -23.89 2.52 -15.78
C ASP A 238 -22.86 2.50 -16.91
N ILE A 239 -22.20 3.64 -17.13
CA ILE A 239 -21.13 3.79 -18.12
C ILE A 239 -19.89 4.24 -17.37
N SER A 240 -19.15 3.28 -16.83
CA SER A 240 -17.90 3.52 -16.11
C SER A 240 -17.13 2.22 -15.95
N ASP A 241 -15.80 2.29 -16.14
CA ASP A 241 -14.93 1.13 -15.93
C ASP A 241 -14.82 0.80 -14.44
N PHE A 242 -15.10 -0.46 -14.09
CA PHE A 242 -15.03 -0.98 -12.71
C PHE A 242 -15.78 -0.12 -11.69
N SER A 243 -16.99 0.31 -12.04
CA SER A 243 -17.87 1.12 -11.18
C SER A 243 -18.68 0.27 -10.21
N LEU A 244 -18.99 0.84 -9.05
CA LEU A 244 -19.94 0.28 -8.08
C LEU A 244 -21.39 0.74 -8.34
N CYS A 245 -21.61 1.73 -9.21
CA CYS A 245 -22.89 2.41 -9.36
C CYS A 245 -24.01 1.48 -9.82
N ALA A 246 -23.78 0.58 -10.78
CA ALA A 246 -24.78 -0.41 -11.18
C ALA A 246 -25.20 -1.33 -10.02
N MET A 247 -24.25 -1.77 -9.20
CA MET A 247 -24.53 -2.61 -8.04
C MET A 247 -25.31 -1.83 -6.98
N ILE A 248 -24.89 -0.59 -6.70
CA ILE A 248 -25.58 0.31 -5.77
C ILE A 248 -27.01 0.57 -6.26
N ALA A 249 -27.22 0.87 -7.54
CA ALA A 249 -28.55 1.08 -8.12
C ALA A 249 -29.43 -0.16 -7.98
N SER A 250 -28.87 -1.35 -8.22
CA SER A 250 -29.59 -2.61 -8.01
C SER A 250 -29.98 -2.82 -6.55
N LEU A 251 -29.12 -2.46 -5.59
CA LEU A 251 -29.40 -2.56 -4.15
C LEU A 251 -30.48 -1.56 -3.71
N GLU A 252 -30.51 -0.38 -4.32
CA GLU A 252 -31.53 0.65 -4.08
C GLU A 252 -32.86 0.39 -4.85
N GLY A 253 -32.99 -0.77 -5.49
CA GLY A 253 -34.25 -1.24 -6.07
C GLY A 253 -34.45 -0.95 -7.56
N ALA A 254 -33.40 -0.56 -8.29
CA ALA A 254 -33.46 -0.52 -9.75
C ALA A 254 -33.79 -1.91 -10.30
N LYS A 255 -34.81 -1.97 -11.17
CA LYS A 255 -35.26 -3.23 -11.78
C LYS A 255 -34.46 -3.50 -13.06
N ARG A 256 -34.29 -4.79 -13.36
CA ARG A 256 -33.74 -5.24 -14.65
C ARG A 256 -34.74 -5.05 -15.78
#